data_AF-A0A815RM12-F1
#
_entry.id   AF-A0A815RM12-F1
#
_cell.length_a   1.000
_cell.length_b   1.000
_cell.length_c   1.000
_cell.angle_alpha   90.00
_cell.angle_beta   90.00
_cell.angle_gamma   90.00
#
_symmetry.space_group_name_H-M   'P 1'
#
loop_
_entity.id
_entity.type
_entity.pdbx_description
1 polymer ?
#
loop_
_entity_poly.entity_id
_entity_poly.type
_entity_poly.pdbx_seq_one_letter_code
_entity_poly.pdbx_strand_id
1 'polypeptide(L)'
;SHTGENLFMEYDRVATAFSIANKVVRFITDNSSNNLSAFGELIIPGFESYFITENDTEGSDDDDLHEINLNVSEGHCPNDDEENELKLCKYTSSLCNVLLKSLKERFGGLLLNLEIPVDDHLKHRSTFHLFSDDIFLISSFLDGQFRLRWILQSALSQDTKNRLCDKIKRMAAQAAFQIHDSAPNVQGAVGAEPETTSTAIDNSQFVGKDSFDNSVTPKRKSLFAYCETSQVLLKKRRINIMDEIRGGTLPLLY
;
A
#
# COMPACT_ATOMS: atom_id res chain seq x y z
N SER A 1 3.83 13.06 31.75
CA SER A 1 4.94 12.73 30.83
C SER A 1 4.56 11.49 30.04
N HIS A 2 4.60 11.52 28.72
CA HIS A 2 4.18 10.39 27.85
C HIS A 2 5.33 9.39 27.65
N THR A 3 5.79 8.75 28.73
CA THR A 3 6.78 7.67 28.65
C THR A 3 6.07 6.35 28.31
N GLY A 4 6.81 5.38 27.75
CA GLY A 4 6.27 4.05 27.46
C GLY A 4 5.69 3.37 28.70
N GLU A 5 6.37 3.48 29.84
CA GLU A 5 5.91 2.98 31.14
C GLU A 5 4.54 3.54 31.55
N ASN A 6 4.35 4.86 31.41
CA ASN A 6 3.06 5.49 31.75
C ASN A 6 1.94 5.07 30.80
N LEU A 7 2.25 4.82 29.52
CA LEU A 7 1.28 4.29 28.56
C LEU A 7 0.88 2.86 28.91
N PHE A 8 1.84 2.01 29.27
CA PHE A 8 1.58 0.63 29.67
C PHE A 8 0.76 0.56 30.96
N MET A 9 1.13 1.35 31.99
CA MET A 9 0.36 1.43 33.24
C MET A 9 -1.09 1.87 33.01
N GLU A 10 -1.30 2.86 32.15
CA GLU A 10 -2.66 3.34 31.85
C GLU A 10 -3.46 2.29 31.07
N TYR A 11 -2.83 1.58 30.14
CA TYR A 11 -3.44 0.43 29.48
C TYR A 11 -3.83 -0.65 30.49
N ASP A 12 -2.92 -1.09 31.36
CA ASP A 12 -3.17 -2.13 32.34
C ASP A 12 -4.28 -1.74 33.32
N ARG A 13 -4.27 -0.49 33.77
CA ARG A 13 -5.34 0.09 34.61
C ARG A 13 -6.70 -0.02 33.94
N VAL A 14 -6.81 0.37 32.66
CA VAL A 14 -8.06 0.29 31.90
C VAL A 14 -8.46 -1.17 31.63
N ALA A 15 -7.52 -1.99 31.18
CA ALA A 15 -7.77 -3.39 30.84
C ALA A 15 -8.29 -4.18 32.05
N THR A 16 -7.70 -3.93 33.22
CA THR A 16 -8.12 -4.51 34.51
C THR A 16 -9.46 -3.94 34.96
N ALA A 17 -9.64 -2.61 34.96
CA ALA A 17 -10.88 -1.98 35.41
C ALA A 17 -12.12 -2.45 34.65
N PHE A 18 -11.97 -2.75 33.35
CA PHE A 18 -13.06 -3.24 32.51
C PHE A 18 -13.08 -4.76 32.33
N SER A 19 -12.14 -5.51 32.94
CA SER A 19 -12.01 -6.96 32.76
C SER A 19 -11.98 -7.36 31.27
N ILE A 20 -11.15 -6.65 30.49
CA ILE A 20 -10.97 -6.87 29.05
C ILE A 20 -9.58 -7.40 28.70
N ALA A 21 -8.66 -7.54 29.66
CA ALA A 21 -7.29 -8.00 29.39
C ALA A 21 -7.25 -9.31 28.57
N ASN A 22 -8.14 -10.26 28.88
CA ASN A 22 -8.29 -11.54 28.16
C ASN A 22 -9.17 -11.47 26.89
N LYS A 23 -9.69 -10.28 26.54
CA LYS A 23 -10.52 -10.03 25.35
C LYS A 23 -9.78 -9.19 24.30
N VAL A 24 -8.59 -8.69 24.61
CA VAL A 24 -7.77 -7.93 23.67
C VAL A 24 -7.13 -8.90 22.69
N VAL A 25 -7.56 -8.83 21.43
CA VAL A 25 -7.07 -9.71 20.36
C VAL A 25 -5.90 -9.08 19.61
N ARG A 26 -5.87 -7.75 19.46
CA ARG A 26 -4.82 -7.05 18.70
C ARG A 26 -4.66 -5.62 19.21
N PHE A 27 -3.41 -5.18 19.26
CA PHE A 27 -3.05 -3.76 19.39
C PHE A 27 -2.68 -3.17 18.04
N ILE A 28 -3.14 -1.95 17.78
CA ILE A 28 -2.73 -1.14 16.63
C ILE A 28 -2.24 0.19 17.18
N THR A 29 -0.94 0.42 17.09
CA THR A 29 -0.28 1.66 17.50
C THR A 29 0.51 2.24 16.32
N ASP A 30 0.87 3.52 16.40
CA ASP A 30 1.90 4.06 15.50
C ASP A 30 3.29 3.50 15.86
N ASN A 31 4.28 3.75 15.01
CA ASN A 31 5.66 3.30 15.20
C ASN A 31 6.50 4.27 16.06
N SER A 32 5.88 4.96 17.03
CA SER A 32 6.63 5.84 17.94
C SER A 32 7.42 5.03 18.98
N SER A 33 8.60 5.52 19.34
CA SER A 33 9.50 4.83 20.27
C SER A 33 8.86 4.53 21.63
N ASN A 34 7.98 5.42 22.12
CA ASN A 34 7.26 5.21 23.38
C ASN A 34 6.22 4.09 23.28
N ASN A 35 5.54 3.93 22.13
CA ASN A 35 4.59 2.83 21.91
C ASN A 35 5.32 1.49 21.76
N LEU A 36 6.43 1.48 21.02
CA LEU A 36 7.29 0.29 20.92
C LEU A 36 7.83 -0.12 22.29
N SER A 37 8.29 0.83 23.10
CA SER A 37 8.76 0.55 24.46
C SER A 37 7.64 0.10 25.40
N ALA A 38 6.42 0.63 25.26
CA ALA A 38 5.28 0.26 26.11
C ALA A 38 4.75 -1.15 25.81
N PHE A 39 4.73 -1.55 24.54
CA PHE A 39 3.99 -2.73 24.08
C PHE A 39 4.88 -3.77 23.38
N GLY A 40 6.17 -3.51 23.20
CA GLY A 40 7.08 -4.40 22.48
C GLY A 40 7.29 -5.75 23.17
N GLU A 41 7.21 -5.79 24.49
CA GLU A 41 7.29 -7.04 25.28
C GLU A 41 5.92 -7.63 25.60
N LEU A 42 4.82 -6.96 25.22
CA LEU A 42 3.48 -7.44 25.52
C LEU A 42 3.13 -8.58 24.58
N ILE A 43 3.30 -9.81 25.06
CA ILE A 43 2.85 -11.01 24.37
C ILE A 43 1.32 -11.08 24.49
N ILE A 44 0.63 -10.80 23.39
CA ILE A 44 -0.81 -11.04 23.27
C ILE A 44 -1.00 -12.51 22.92
N PRO A 45 -1.66 -13.32 23.77
CA PRO A 45 -1.90 -14.73 23.50
C PRO A 45 -2.54 -14.92 22.12
N GLY A 46 -1.90 -15.72 21.26
CA GLY A 46 -2.35 -16.00 19.88
C GLY A 46 -1.78 -15.09 18.78
N PHE A 47 -0.88 -14.17 19.12
CA PHE A 47 -0.21 -13.26 18.16
C PHE A 47 1.32 -13.26 18.27
N GLU A 48 1.89 -14.28 18.91
CA GLU A 48 3.33 -14.46 19.16
C GLU A 48 4.17 -14.41 17.87
N SER A 49 3.56 -14.80 16.74
CA SER A 49 4.22 -14.91 15.43
C SER A 49 4.36 -13.60 14.66
N TYR A 50 3.67 -12.51 15.04
CA TYR A 50 3.73 -11.24 14.31
C TYR A 50 4.91 -10.34 14.73
N PHE A 51 5.53 -10.62 15.88
CA PHE A 51 6.64 -9.83 16.42
C PHE A 51 8.02 -10.45 16.14
N ILE A 52 8.05 -11.62 15.48
CA ILE A 52 9.28 -12.15 14.91
C ILE A 52 9.57 -11.33 13.65
N THR A 53 10.15 -10.14 13.84
CA THR A 53 10.80 -9.43 12.75
C THR A 53 11.88 -10.33 12.20
N GLU A 54 11.84 -10.62 10.89
CA GLU A 54 12.85 -11.37 10.12
C GLU A 54 14.22 -10.63 10.06
N ASN A 55 14.57 -9.84 11.06
CA ASN A 55 15.82 -9.09 11.16
C ASN A 55 16.60 -9.57 12.39
N ASP A 56 17.87 -9.89 12.14
CA ASP A 56 18.93 -10.27 13.08
C ASP A 56 19.13 -11.77 13.32
N THR A 57 19.17 -12.56 12.24
CA THR A 57 20.02 -13.77 12.21
C THR A 57 21.23 -13.51 11.31
N GLU A 58 22.07 -12.56 11.69
CA GLU A 58 23.48 -12.59 11.27
C GLU A 58 24.28 -13.30 12.36
N GLY A 59 24.58 -14.58 12.10
CA GLY A 59 25.73 -15.32 12.61
C GLY A 59 26.06 -15.23 14.10
N SER A 60 25.45 -16.11 14.89
CA SER A 60 26.08 -16.59 16.12
C SER A 60 25.91 -18.10 16.19
N ASP A 61 26.90 -18.82 15.66
CA ASP A 61 27.17 -20.20 16.02
C ASP A 61 27.63 -20.19 17.47
N ASP A 62 26.78 -20.64 18.40
CA ASP A 62 27.13 -21.47 19.55
C ASP A 62 26.05 -21.41 20.65
N ASP A 63 25.70 -22.63 21.09
CA ASP A 63 25.22 -23.02 22.42
C ASP A 63 23.71 -23.01 22.81
N ASP A 64 23.28 -24.23 23.16
CA ASP A 64 22.27 -24.66 24.12
C ASP A 64 20.77 -24.44 23.83
N LEU A 65 20.23 -25.40 23.08
CA LEU A 65 18.81 -25.76 23.03
C LEU A 65 18.32 -26.31 24.39
N HIS A 66 17.82 -25.43 25.25
CA HIS A 66 16.89 -25.84 26.29
C HIS A 66 15.51 -26.10 25.67
N GLU A 67 15.21 -27.38 25.46
CA GLU A 67 13.91 -27.92 25.06
C GLU A 67 12.87 -27.62 26.15
N ILE A 68 12.20 -26.46 26.07
CA ILE A 68 11.04 -26.15 26.91
C ILE A 68 9.87 -26.98 26.38
N ASN A 69 9.70 -28.16 26.97
CA ASN A 69 8.59 -29.06 26.73
C ASN A 69 7.32 -28.48 27.38
N LEU A 70 6.71 -27.49 26.73
CA LEU A 70 5.40 -26.95 27.06
C LEU A 70 4.33 -27.96 26.65
N ASN A 71 4.13 -28.97 27.50
CA ASN A 71 2.92 -29.80 27.51
C ASN A 71 1.72 -28.94 27.95
N VAL A 72 1.29 -28.03 27.07
CA VAL A 72 -0.05 -27.46 27.11
C VAL A 72 -0.95 -28.56 26.58
N SER A 73 -1.68 -29.24 27.48
CA SER A 73 -2.68 -30.20 27.04
C SER A 73 -3.78 -29.44 26.30
N GLU A 74 -3.72 -29.48 24.97
CA GLU A 74 -4.78 -29.06 24.07
C GLU A 74 -6.01 -29.94 24.33
N GLY A 75 -6.83 -29.51 25.28
CA GLY A 75 -8.26 -29.82 25.30
C GLY A 75 -8.95 -29.00 24.21
N HIS A 76 -8.52 -29.18 22.96
CA HIS A 76 -9.15 -28.56 21.81
C HIS A 76 -10.49 -29.28 21.60
N CYS A 77 -11.58 -28.59 21.92
CA CYS A 77 -12.93 -29.06 21.69
C CYS A 77 -13.28 -28.68 20.24
N PRO A 78 -13.23 -29.61 19.27
CA PRO A 78 -13.22 -29.29 17.83
C PRO A 78 -14.54 -28.69 17.29
N ASN A 79 -15.51 -28.39 18.16
CA ASN A 79 -16.84 -27.92 17.76
C ASN A 79 -17.05 -26.42 17.97
N ASP A 80 -16.20 -25.74 18.75
CA ASP A 80 -16.40 -24.31 19.06
C ASP A 80 -15.84 -23.38 17.96
N ASP A 81 -14.90 -23.86 17.12
CA ASP A 81 -14.24 -23.04 16.11
C ASP A 81 -15.14 -22.75 14.89
N GLU A 82 -15.91 -23.73 14.42
CA GLU A 82 -16.82 -23.53 13.28
C GLU A 82 -17.92 -22.50 13.59
N GLU A 83 -18.50 -22.53 14.80
CA GLU A 83 -19.54 -21.59 15.20
C GLU A 83 -18.97 -20.15 15.32
N ASN A 84 -17.72 -20.03 15.74
CA ASN A 84 -17.06 -18.74 15.90
C ASN A 84 -16.68 -18.12 14.53
N GLU A 85 -16.21 -18.93 13.57
CA GLU A 85 -15.97 -18.49 12.20
C GLU A 85 -17.27 -18.04 11.50
N LEU A 86 -18.36 -18.78 11.66
CA LEU A 86 -19.68 -18.43 11.14
C LEU A 86 -20.19 -17.10 11.70
N LYS A 87 -20.01 -16.86 13.00
CA LYS A 87 -20.35 -15.58 13.64
C LYS A 87 -19.50 -14.44 13.07
N LEU A 88 -18.18 -14.63 12.96
CA LEU A 88 -17.28 -13.62 12.41
C LEU A 88 -17.65 -13.25 10.97
N CYS A 89 -17.96 -14.23 10.13
CA CYS A 89 -18.39 -14.02 8.75
C CYS A 89 -19.71 -13.23 8.68
N LYS A 90 -20.68 -13.56 9.55
CA LYS A 90 -21.97 -12.87 9.63
C LYS A 90 -21.84 -11.38 10.00
N TYR A 91 -21.00 -11.05 10.98
CA TYR A 91 -20.83 -9.66 11.42
C TYR A 91 -19.95 -8.83 10.48
N THR A 92 -18.98 -9.46 9.81
CA THR A 92 -18.10 -8.78 8.86
C THR A 92 -18.76 -8.55 7.51
N SER A 93 -19.67 -9.43 7.07
CA SER A 93 -20.35 -9.31 5.77
C SER A 93 -21.02 -7.96 5.55
N SER A 94 -21.78 -7.46 6.54
CA SER A 94 -22.42 -6.14 6.45
C SER A 94 -21.41 -5.01 6.29
N LEU A 95 -20.30 -5.05 7.04
CA LEU A 95 -19.24 -4.06 6.95
C LEU A 95 -18.54 -4.13 5.58
N CYS A 96 -18.20 -5.33 5.11
CA CYS A 96 -17.59 -5.56 3.80
C CYS A 96 -18.50 -5.06 2.68
N ASN A 97 -19.81 -5.28 2.77
CA ASN A 97 -20.78 -4.81 1.78
C ASN A 97 -20.89 -3.28 1.76
N VAL A 98 -20.94 -2.64 2.94
CA VAL A 98 -20.95 -1.17 3.04
C VAL A 98 -19.66 -0.57 2.50
N LEU A 99 -18.50 -1.17 2.84
CA LEU A 99 -17.20 -0.74 2.35
C LEU A 99 -17.11 -0.90 0.83
N LEU A 100 -17.48 -2.07 0.30
CA LEU A 100 -17.49 -2.35 -1.13
C LEU A 100 -18.41 -1.37 -1.89
N LYS A 101 -19.60 -1.10 -1.35
CA LYS A 101 -20.52 -0.12 -1.93
C LYS A 101 -19.90 1.28 -1.95
N SER A 102 -19.34 1.73 -0.83
CA SER A 102 -18.65 3.02 -0.73
C SER A 102 -17.48 3.13 -1.73
N LEU A 103 -16.68 2.07 -1.88
CA LEU A 103 -15.60 2.01 -2.85
C LEU A 103 -16.12 2.09 -4.29
N LYS A 104 -17.18 1.35 -4.63
CA LYS A 104 -17.79 1.40 -5.97
C LYS A 104 -18.41 2.77 -6.29
N GLU A 105 -19.06 3.41 -5.32
CA GLU A 105 -19.64 4.75 -5.49
C GLU A 105 -18.56 5.82 -5.68
N ARG A 106 -17.41 5.66 -5.02
CA ARG A 106 -16.29 6.60 -5.10
C ARG A 106 -15.44 6.40 -6.35
N PHE A 107 -15.05 5.16 -6.63
CA PHE A 107 -14.15 4.82 -7.74
C PHE A 107 -14.90 4.38 -9.00
N GLY A 108 -16.23 4.52 -9.05
CA GLY A 108 -17.05 4.08 -10.17
C GLY A 108 -16.67 4.75 -11.50
N GLY A 109 -16.37 6.05 -11.48
CA GLY A 109 -15.87 6.76 -12.66
C GLY A 109 -14.54 6.21 -13.17
N LEU A 110 -13.62 5.87 -12.27
CA LEU A 110 -12.34 5.24 -12.59
C LEU A 110 -12.54 3.89 -13.29
N LEU A 111 -13.44 3.06 -12.74
CA LEU A 111 -13.79 1.75 -13.30
C LEU A 111 -14.45 1.89 -14.67
N LEU A 112 -15.31 2.89 -14.86
CA LEU A 112 -15.94 3.16 -16.14
C LEU A 112 -14.92 3.59 -17.21
N ASN A 113 -13.95 4.45 -16.86
CA ASN A 113 -12.85 4.81 -17.76
C ASN A 113 -12.02 3.60 -18.18
N LEU A 114 -11.93 2.59 -17.31
CA LEU A 114 -11.26 1.33 -17.57
C LEU A 114 -12.13 0.32 -18.36
N GLU A 115 -13.33 0.69 -18.78
CA GLU A 115 -14.30 -0.20 -19.44
C GLU A 115 -14.68 -1.40 -18.58
N ILE A 116 -14.60 -1.26 -17.25
CA ILE A 116 -15.11 -2.25 -16.31
C ILE A 116 -16.60 -1.94 -16.12
N PRO A 117 -17.49 -2.93 -16.29
CA PRO A 117 -18.93 -2.69 -16.14
C PRO A 117 -19.24 -2.27 -14.69
N VAL A 118 -19.95 -1.16 -14.55
CA VAL A 118 -20.44 -0.63 -13.28
C VAL A 118 -21.95 -0.51 -13.37
N ASP A 119 -22.64 -0.86 -12.27
CA ASP A 119 -24.08 -0.74 -12.13
C ASP A 119 -24.55 0.71 -12.42
N ASP A 120 -25.57 0.85 -13.27
CA ASP A 120 -26.13 2.12 -13.69
C ASP A 120 -26.64 2.96 -12.51
N HIS A 121 -27.13 2.32 -11.45
CA HIS A 121 -27.60 3.03 -10.25
C HIS A 121 -26.49 3.84 -9.56
N LEU A 122 -25.23 3.45 -9.73
CA LEU A 122 -24.09 4.14 -9.13
C LEU A 122 -23.71 5.41 -9.90
N LYS A 123 -24.03 5.48 -11.20
CA LYS A 123 -23.64 6.58 -12.10
C LYS A 123 -24.32 7.91 -11.74
N HIS A 124 -25.46 7.88 -11.07
CA HIS A 124 -26.23 9.07 -10.73
C HIS A 124 -25.77 9.79 -9.45
N ARG A 125 -24.77 9.25 -8.75
CA ARG A 125 -24.23 9.86 -7.52
C ARG A 125 -23.27 11.00 -7.85
N SER A 126 -23.35 12.10 -7.10
CA SER A 126 -22.46 13.26 -7.29
C SER A 126 -20.97 12.94 -7.14
N THR A 127 -20.64 11.92 -6.33
CA THR A 127 -19.25 11.48 -6.12
C THR A 127 -18.72 10.55 -7.20
N PHE A 128 -19.57 10.04 -8.10
CA PHE A 128 -19.19 9.02 -9.07
C PHE A 128 -18.07 9.50 -10.01
N HIS A 129 -18.14 10.77 -10.42
CA HIS A 129 -17.17 11.39 -11.33
C HIS A 129 -15.95 11.99 -10.61
N LEU A 130 -15.89 11.94 -9.27
CA LEU A 130 -14.79 12.57 -8.53
C LEU A 130 -13.43 11.98 -8.90
N PHE A 131 -13.40 10.68 -9.22
CA PHE A 131 -12.22 9.93 -9.62
C PHE A 131 -12.27 9.47 -11.08
N SER A 132 -13.05 10.13 -11.94
CA SER A 132 -13.08 9.82 -13.38
C SER A 132 -12.01 10.56 -14.19
N ASP A 133 -11.14 11.34 -13.55
CA ASP A 133 -10.03 11.98 -14.25
C ASP A 133 -8.88 10.96 -14.45
N ASP A 134 -8.31 10.97 -15.64
CA ASP A 134 -7.20 10.12 -16.04
C ASP A 134 -5.96 10.36 -15.17
N ILE A 135 -5.82 11.52 -14.53
CA ILE A 135 -4.73 11.82 -13.61
C ILE A 135 -4.66 10.81 -12.45
N PHE A 136 -5.80 10.30 -11.97
CA PHE A 136 -5.83 9.31 -10.89
C PHE A 136 -5.32 7.93 -11.35
N LEU A 137 -5.61 7.56 -12.59
CA LEU A 137 -5.07 6.35 -13.22
C LEU A 137 -3.57 6.47 -13.45
N ILE A 138 -3.14 7.59 -14.04
CA ILE A 138 -1.74 7.82 -14.40
C ILE A 138 -0.88 7.93 -13.13
N SER A 139 -1.32 8.66 -12.10
CA SER A 139 -0.59 8.77 -10.84
C SER A 139 -0.39 7.43 -10.14
N SER A 140 -1.43 6.56 -10.12
CA SER A 140 -1.32 5.22 -9.55
C SER A 140 -0.30 4.34 -10.29
N PHE A 141 -0.16 4.53 -11.61
CA PHE A 141 0.83 3.83 -12.42
C PHE A 141 2.26 4.29 -12.15
N LEU A 142 2.45 5.59 -11.88
CA LEU A 142 3.76 6.19 -11.62
C LEU A 142 4.29 5.90 -10.21
N ASP A 143 3.43 5.45 -9.29
CA ASP A 143 3.85 5.02 -7.96
C ASP A 143 4.71 3.73 -8.07
N GLY A 144 5.97 3.81 -7.69
CA GLY A 144 6.93 2.71 -7.77
C GLY A 144 6.58 1.49 -6.90
N GLN A 145 5.82 1.69 -5.81
CA GLN A 145 5.37 0.65 -4.88
C GLN A 145 4.03 0.05 -5.33
N PHE A 146 3.10 0.89 -5.75
CA PHE A 146 1.74 0.48 -6.12
C PHE A 146 1.66 -0.05 -7.56
N ARG A 147 2.25 0.67 -8.51
CA ARG A 147 2.26 0.37 -9.96
C ARG A 147 0.90 -0.16 -10.43
N LEU A 148 0.91 -1.29 -11.15
CA LEU A 148 -0.28 -2.02 -11.59
C LEU A 148 -0.53 -3.29 -10.76
N ARG A 149 0.01 -3.38 -9.53
CA ARG A 149 -0.10 -4.61 -8.71
C ARG A 149 -1.57 -4.96 -8.44
N TRP A 150 -2.42 -3.97 -8.22
CA TRP A 150 -3.85 -4.17 -8.00
C TRP A 150 -4.54 -4.85 -9.20
N ILE A 151 -4.13 -4.53 -10.45
CA ILE A 151 -4.63 -5.22 -11.65
C ILE A 151 -4.09 -6.65 -11.69
N LEU A 152 -2.79 -6.82 -11.48
CA LEU A 152 -2.12 -8.11 -11.59
C LEU A 152 -2.63 -9.12 -10.54
N GLN A 153 -2.92 -8.66 -9.32
CA GLN A 153 -3.44 -9.46 -8.22
C GLN A 153 -4.96 -9.63 -8.22
N SER A 154 -5.69 -8.88 -9.05
CA SER A 154 -7.15 -9.02 -9.15
C SER A 154 -7.58 -10.41 -9.64
N ALA A 155 -8.85 -10.75 -9.40
CA ALA A 155 -9.47 -11.97 -9.93
C ALA A 155 -9.88 -11.87 -11.41
N LEU A 156 -9.47 -10.82 -12.14
CA LEU A 156 -9.79 -10.63 -13.55
C LEU A 156 -9.11 -11.68 -14.44
N SER A 157 -9.69 -11.93 -15.63
CA SER A 157 -9.05 -12.78 -16.64
C SER A 157 -7.72 -12.16 -17.10
N GLN A 158 -6.77 -13.01 -17.49
CA GLN A 158 -5.45 -12.55 -17.92
C GLN A 158 -5.53 -11.58 -19.12
N ASP A 159 -6.44 -11.84 -20.06
CA ASP A 159 -6.66 -10.96 -21.21
C ASP A 159 -7.15 -9.57 -20.79
N THR A 160 -8.09 -9.52 -19.83
CA THR A 160 -8.58 -8.25 -19.28
C THR A 160 -7.46 -7.50 -18.58
N LYS A 161 -6.63 -8.19 -17.79
CA LYS A 161 -5.48 -7.58 -17.13
C LYS A 161 -4.50 -6.98 -18.13
N ASN A 162 -4.16 -7.72 -19.18
CA ASN A 162 -3.24 -7.24 -20.23
C ASN A 162 -3.82 -6.00 -20.93
N ARG A 163 -5.10 -6.06 -21.33
CA ARG A 163 -5.81 -4.93 -21.96
C ARG A 163 -5.81 -3.67 -21.09
N LEU A 164 -6.11 -3.82 -19.79
CA LEU A 164 -6.10 -2.70 -18.84
C LEU A 164 -4.69 -2.11 -18.67
N CYS A 165 -3.69 -2.97 -18.48
CA CYS A 165 -2.30 -2.54 -18.36
C CYS A 165 -1.86 -1.74 -19.59
N ASP A 166 -2.15 -2.22 -20.79
CA ASP A 166 -1.75 -1.55 -22.02
C ASP A 166 -2.53 -0.25 -22.27
N LYS A 167 -3.79 -0.19 -21.86
CA LYS A 167 -4.56 1.06 -21.85
C LYS A 167 -3.90 2.11 -20.94
N ILE A 168 -3.58 1.75 -19.70
CA ILE A 168 -2.96 2.68 -18.74
C ILE A 168 -1.58 3.13 -19.22
N LYS A 169 -0.75 2.23 -19.76
CA LYS A 169 0.54 2.58 -20.34
C LYS A 169 0.39 3.60 -21.49
N ARG A 170 -0.59 3.41 -22.37
CA ARG A 170 -0.88 4.37 -23.46
C ARG A 170 -1.31 5.72 -22.92
N MET A 171 -2.18 5.75 -21.91
CA MET A 171 -2.61 6.99 -21.26
C MET A 171 -1.43 7.73 -20.62
N ALA A 172 -0.57 7.02 -19.89
CA ALA A 172 0.63 7.59 -19.29
C ALA A 172 1.61 8.13 -20.35
N ALA A 173 1.80 7.40 -21.45
CA ALA A 173 2.64 7.86 -22.57
C ALA A 173 2.05 9.13 -23.22
N GLN A 174 0.75 9.16 -23.48
CA GLN A 174 0.06 10.31 -24.05
C GLN A 174 0.17 11.55 -23.16
N ALA A 175 -0.02 11.40 -21.86
CA ALA A 175 0.15 12.48 -20.90
C ALA A 175 1.60 13.01 -20.87
N ALA A 176 2.60 12.12 -20.97
CA ALA A 176 4.00 12.51 -21.05
C ALA A 176 4.31 13.35 -22.31
N PHE A 177 3.71 13.01 -23.46
CA PHE A 177 3.86 13.80 -24.68
C PHE A 177 3.22 15.19 -24.57
N GLN A 178 2.02 15.29 -24.00
CA GLN A 178 1.32 16.57 -23.81
C GLN A 178 2.14 17.56 -22.95
N ILE A 179 2.84 17.06 -21.94
CA ILE A 179 3.71 17.88 -21.09
C ILE A 179 4.90 18.43 -21.90
N HIS A 180 5.45 17.64 -22.82
CA HIS A 180 6.60 18.06 -23.63
C HIS A 180 6.23 19.14 -24.64
N ASP A 181 5.06 19.04 -25.27
CA ASP A 181 4.59 20.02 -26.26
C ASP A 181 4.12 21.34 -25.61
N SER A 182 3.72 21.28 -24.33
CA SER A 182 3.27 22.45 -23.56
C SER A 182 4.42 23.21 -22.89
N ALA A 183 5.66 22.70 -22.97
CA ALA A 183 6.81 23.42 -22.44
C ALA A 183 6.95 24.74 -23.23
N PRO A 184 6.80 25.91 -22.57
CA PRO A 184 6.91 27.17 -23.27
C PRO A 184 8.27 27.19 -23.95
N ASN A 185 8.25 27.46 -25.25
CA ASN A 185 9.46 27.61 -26.04
C ASN A 185 10.18 28.84 -25.49
N VAL A 186 11.01 28.65 -24.46
CA VAL A 186 11.95 29.64 -23.92
C VAL A 186 13.08 29.79 -24.95
N GLN A 187 12.70 30.08 -26.20
CA GLN A 187 13.60 30.67 -27.17
C GLN A 187 13.77 32.11 -26.72
N GLY A 188 14.97 32.37 -26.21
CA GLY A 188 15.32 33.57 -25.49
C GLY A 188 14.85 34.85 -26.20
N ALA A 189 14.23 35.72 -25.41
CA ALA A 189 14.43 37.14 -25.55
C ALA A 189 15.91 37.46 -25.25
N VAL A 190 16.80 37.09 -26.17
CA VAL A 190 18.13 37.70 -26.30
C VAL A 190 17.89 38.95 -27.13
N GLY A 191 17.79 40.11 -26.47
CA GLY A 191 17.83 41.40 -27.16
C GLY A 191 16.77 42.40 -26.70
N ALA A 192 16.94 42.96 -25.52
CA ALA A 192 16.62 44.36 -25.27
C ALA A 192 17.67 44.88 -24.29
N GLU A 193 18.39 45.90 -24.74
CA GLU A 193 19.58 46.47 -24.12
C GLU A 193 19.37 46.99 -22.70
N PRO A 194 20.44 47.04 -21.88
CA PRO A 194 20.45 47.84 -20.67
C PRO A 194 20.65 49.32 -21.02
N GLU A 195 19.57 50.10 -21.08
CA GLU A 195 19.71 51.54 -20.90
C GLU A 195 20.10 51.82 -19.45
N THR A 196 21.39 52.12 -19.30
CA THR A 196 22.02 52.72 -18.15
C THR A 196 21.25 53.96 -17.69
N THR A 197 20.79 53.99 -16.44
CA THR A 197 20.80 55.24 -15.68
C THR A 197 21.33 54.97 -14.29
N SER A 198 22.47 55.62 -14.05
CA SER A 198 23.29 55.64 -12.86
C SER A 198 22.53 56.12 -11.63
N THR A 199 22.69 55.42 -10.50
CA THR A 199 22.99 56.11 -9.24
C THR A 199 23.77 55.16 -8.32
N ALA A 200 24.96 55.63 -7.95
CA ALA A 200 25.96 54.96 -7.14
C ALA A 200 25.43 54.54 -5.76
N ILE A 201 25.98 53.44 -5.23
CA ILE A 201 26.53 53.35 -3.87
C ILE A 201 27.52 52.18 -3.83
N ASP A 202 28.53 52.39 -3.01
CA ASP A 202 29.88 51.89 -3.02
C ASP A 202 30.08 50.64 -2.15
N ASN A 203 31.14 49.90 -2.50
CA ASN A 203 31.99 49.03 -1.67
C ASN A 203 31.39 47.89 -0.81
N SER A 204 31.74 46.64 -1.17
CA SER A 204 32.74 45.89 -0.39
C SER A 204 33.15 44.58 -1.08
N GLN A 205 34.45 44.29 -0.94
CA GLN A 205 35.18 43.12 -1.42
C GLN A 205 34.59 41.80 -0.90
N PHE A 206 34.48 40.79 -1.77
CA PHE A 206 34.87 39.44 -1.37
C PHE A 206 35.39 38.63 -2.57
N VAL A 207 36.62 38.13 -2.38
CA VAL A 207 37.39 37.29 -3.29
C VAL A 207 36.95 35.84 -3.08
N GLY A 208 36.68 35.10 -4.16
CA GLY A 208 36.36 33.67 -4.06
C GLY A 208 36.08 33.04 -5.41
N LYS A 209 37.15 32.68 -6.13
CA LYS A 209 37.15 31.68 -7.22
C LYS A 209 36.54 30.39 -6.69
N ASP A 210 35.62 29.78 -7.44
CA ASP A 210 35.68 28.35 -7.75
C ASP A 210 34.73 27.99 -8.90
N SER A 211 35.34 27.38 -9.91
CA SER A 211 34.74 26.85 -11.13
C SER A 211 34.21 25.44 -10.85
N PHE A 212 32.91 25.28 -10.64
CA PHE A 212 32.24 23.98 -10.66
C PHE A 212 31.44 23.83 -11.94
N ASP A 213 32.11 23.27 -12.95
CA ASP A 213 31.47 22.75 -14.15
C ASP A 213 31.27 21.25 -13.95
N ASN A 214 30.06 20.84 -13.60
CA ASN A 214 29.65 19.44 -13.50
C ASN A 214 28.13 19.34 -13.67
N SER A 215 27.64 19.53 -14.90
CA SER A 215 26.26 19.16 -15.27
C SER A 215 26.16 17.65 -15.47
N VAL A 216 26.22 16.89 -14.38
CA VAL A 216 25.86 15.47 -14.38
C VAL A 216 24.34 15.39 -14.45
N THR A 217 23.80 15.33 -15.67
CA THR A 217 22.42 14.87 -15.84
C THR A 217 22.36 13.40 -15.41
N PRO A 218 21.54 13.03 -14.41
CA PRO A 218 21.41 11.64 -14.00
C PRO A 218 20.93 10.83 -15.21
N LYS A 219 21.69 9.83 -15.64
CA LYS A 219 21.24 8.84 -16.62
C LYS A 219 19.92 8.26 -16.13
N ARG A 220 18.79 8.76 -16.66
CA ARG A 220 17.45 8.23 -16.41
C ARG A 220 17.46 6.77 -16.87
N LYS A 221 17.69 5.85 -15.93
CA LYS A 221 17.43 4.42 -16.15
C LYS A 221 15.96 4.32 -16.56
N SER A 222 15.72 3.71 -17.71
CA SER A 222 14.38 3.56 -18.30
C SER A 222 13.40 3.05 -17.24
N LEU A 223 12.40 3.88 -16.89
CA LEU A 223 11.32 3.54 -15.95
C LEU A 223 10.57 2.27 -16.35
N PHE A 224 10.71 1.83 -17.60
CA PHE A 224 10.00 0.69 -18.18
C PHE A 224 10.79 -0.64 -18.12
N ALA A 225 12.09 -0.63 -17.81
CA ALA A 225 12.93 -1.84 -17.88
C ALA A 225 12.56 -2.95 -16.88
N TYR A 226 11.78 -2.64 -15.84
CA TYR A 226 11.40 -3.61 -14.79
C TYR A 226 10.08 -4.35 -15.04
N CYS A 227 9.31 -4.01 -16.08
CA CYS A 227 8.03 -4.67 -16.32
C CYS A 227 8.18 -6.09 -16.89
N GLU A 228 9.30 -6.42 -17.53
CA GLU A 228 9.49 -7.72 -18.20
C GLU A 228 10.06 -8.81 -17.27
N THR A 229 10.85 -8.44 -16.26
CA THR A 229 11.57 -9.40 -15.41
C THR A 229 10.74 -10.02 -14.28
N SER A 230 9.63 -9.40 -13.85
CA SER A 230 8.84 -9.91 -12.70
C SER A 230 7.89 -11.08 -13.03
N GLN A 231 7.62 -11.38 -14.30
CA GLN A 231 6.73 -12.51 -14.64
C GLN A 231 7.39 -13.88 -14.49
N VAL A 232 8.72 -13.96 -14.51
CA VAL A 232 9.46 -15.24 -14.45
C VAL A 232 9.50 -15.82 -13.03
N LEU A 233 9.50 -14.97 -11.99
CA LEU A 233 9.69 -15.40 -10.60
C LEU A 233 8.39 -15.88 -9.90
N LEU A 234 7.21 -15.45 -10.36
CA LEU A 234 5.93 -15.83 -9.75
C LEU A 234 5.36 -17.17 -10.22
N LYS A 235 5.92 -17.79 -11.27
CA LYS A 235 5.49 -19.12 -11.73
C LYS A 235 5.87 -20.27 -10.77
N LYS A 236 6.75 -20.03 -9.79
CA LYS A 236 7.27 -21.11 -8.92
C LYS A 236 6.51 -21.33 -7.60
N ARG A 237 5.45 -20.56 -7.30
CA ARG A 237 4.69 -20.67 -6.03
C ARG A 237 3.19 -20.98 -6.15
N ARG A 238 2.69 -21.33 -7.35
CA ARG A 238 1.28 -21.68 -7.58
C ARG A 238 1.11 -23.15 -7.92
N ILE A 239 1.33 -24.04 -6.96
CA ILE A 239 0.79 -25.40 -6.95
C ILE A 239 0.30 -25.64 -5.51
N ASN A 240 -0.92 -26.19 -5.34
CA ASN A 240 -1.55 -26.71 -4.11
C ASN A 240 -2.50 -25.84 -3.24
N ILE A 241 -3.36 -24.97 -3.79
CA ILE A 241 -4.54 -24.50 -2.99
C ILE A 241 -5.89 -24.59 -3.74
N MET A 242 -5.91 -24.71 -5.07
CA MET A 242 -7.19 -24.64 -5.83
C MET A 242 -7.87 -25.98 -6.15
N ASP A 243 -7.29 -27.13 -5.78
CA ASP A 243 -7.93 -28.43 -6.06
C ASP A 243 -8.93 -28.88 -4.97
N GLU A 244 -9.07 -28.16 -3.86
CA GLU A 244 -9.92 -28.60 -2.74
C GLU A 244 -11.32 -27.93 -2.69
N ILE A 245 -11.59 -26.92 -3.52
CA ILE A 245 -12.89 -26.20 -3.50
C ILE A 245 -13.87 -26.72 -4.58
N ARG A 246 -13.46 -27.67 -5.43
CA ARG A 246 -14.26 -28.10 -6.60
C ARG A 246 -15.22 -29.28 -6.34
N GLY A 247 -15.67 -29.48 -5.10
CA GLY A 247 -16.52 -30.60 -4.69
C GLY A 247 -17.96 -30.30 -4.28
N GLY A 248 -18.41 -29.04 -4.25
CA GLY A 248 -19.75 -28.67 -3.76
C GLY A 248 -20.78 -28.46 -4.86
N THR A 249 -21.48 -29.51 -5.29
CA THR A 249 -22.64 -29.42 -6.19
C THR A 249 -23.88 -28.96 -5.41
N LEU A 250 -24.38 -27.75 -5.64
CA LEU A 250 -25.68 -27.30 -5.13
C LEU A 250 -26.80 -27.70 -6.10
N PRO A 251 -27.97 -28.15 -5.61
CA PRO A 251 -29.07 -28.57 -6.45
C PRO A 251 -29.84 -27.38 -7.02
N LEU A 252 -30.14 -27.45 -8.32
CA LEU A 252 -31.11 -26.60 -9.01
C LEU A 252 -32.52 -26.94 -8.49
N LEU A 253 -33.18 -25.98 -7.86
CA LEU A 253 -34.63 -26.00 -7.66
C LEU A 253 -35.28 -25.31 -8.86
N TYR A 254 -36.17 -26.07 -9.50
CA TYR A 254 -37.15 -25.62 -10.50
C TYR A 254 -38.24 -24.76 -9.86
#